data_AF-A0A1Q9V1Q9-F1
#
_entry.id   AF-A0A1Q9V1Q9-F1
#
_cell.length_a   1.000
_cell.length_b   1.000
_cell.length_c   1.000
_cell.angle_alpha   90.00
_cell.angle_beta   90.00
_cell.angle_gamma   90.00
#
_symmetry.space_group_name_H-M   'P 1'
#
loop_
_entity.id
_entity.type
_entity.pdbx_description
1 polymer ?
#
loop_
_entity_poly.entity_id
_entity_poly.type
_entity_poly.pdbx_seq_one_letter_code
_entity_poly.pdbx_strand_id
1 'polypeptide(L)'
;MSVPDPAPDSTNLTVLDLSWDPRVLARAAGWLSTALFTAPAPVLVATATVPGVRHLEAVLHVLPEEATPVAIFRVGHRQRRWPTTVHQQTGPRTRALHDAGRLLQFPTEPQLAVTGLNTGPLSRTVVAAAAEVLDLAHPDAHHTTTPTTKEMNR
;
A
#
# COMPACT_ATOMS: atom_id res chain seq x y z
N MET A 1 6.76 -6.98 -24.15
CA MET A 1 6.13 -5.64 -24.14
C MET A 1 7.03 -4.75 -23.30
N SER A 2 7.61 -3.70 -23.88
CA SER A 2 8.51 -2.79 -23.16
C SER A 2 7.68 -1.82 -22.34
N VAL A 3 7.98 -1.67 -21.05
CA VAL A 3 7.37 -0.66 -20.18
C VAL A 3 8.20 0.62 -20.33
N PRO A 4 7.60 1.81 -20.54
CA PRO A 4 8.36 3.06 -20.67
C PRO A 4 9.27 3.28 -19.47
N ASP A 5 10.47 3.81 -19.73
CA ASP A 5 11.40 4.17 -18.65
C ASP A 5 10.81 5.27 -17.76
N PRO A 6 11.12 5.27 -16.45
CA PRO A 6 10.69 6.34 -15.56
C PRO A 6 11.22 7.69 -16.02
N ALA A 7 10.40 8.73 -15.89
CA ALA A 7 10.78 10.09 -16.27
C ALA A 7 12.02 10.54 -15.46
N PRO A 8 13.02 11.18 -16.08
CA PRO A 8 14.19 11.68 -15.37
C PRO A 8 13.82 12.99 -14.66
N ASP A 9 13.36 12.94 -13.40
CA ASP A 9 13.25 14.12 -12.53
C ASP A 9 13.12 13.78 -11.04
N SER A 10 13.57 14.71 -10.19
CA SER A 10 13.61 14.67 -8.73
C SER A 10 12.20 14.82 -8.12
N THR A 11 11.41 13.75 -8.22
CA THR A 11 10.12 13.69 -7.52
C THR A 11 10.36 13.22 -6.08
N ASN A 12 9.78 13.91 -5.09
CA ASN A 12 9.90 13.49 -3.69
C ASN A 12 9.18 12.15 -3.40
N LEU A 13 8.28 11.72 -4.29
CA LEU A 13 7.56 10.45 -4.21
C LEU A 13 7.21 9.93 -5.60
N THR A 14 7.53 8.66 -5.87
CA THR A 14 7.06 7.94 -7.05
C THR A 14 6.09 6.86 -6.61
N VAL A 15 4.86 6.87 -7.15
CA VAL A 15 3.87 5.82 -6.94
C VAL A 15 3.79 4.97 -8.19
N LEU A 16 4.00 3.66 -8.01
CA LEU A 16 3.96 2.68 -9.09
C LEU A 16 2.84 1.68 -8.81
N ASP A 17 1.75 1.77 -9.58
CA ASP A 17 0.66 0.80 -9.53
C ASP A 17 0.99 -0.40 -10.42
N LEU A 18 1.12 -1.57 -9.80
CA LEU A 18 1.54 -2.80 -10.44
C LEU A 18 0.36 -3.76 -10.60
N SER A 19 0.02 -4.07 -11.84
CA SER A 19 -0.95 -5.13 -12.17
C SER A 19 -0.34 -6.53 -12.25
N TRP A 20 0.99 -6.65 -12.19
CA TRP A 20 1.70 -7.94 -12.23
C TRP A 20 1.83 -8.57 -10.84
N ASP A 21 1.74 -9.91 -10.81
CA ASP A 21 2.04 -10.69 -9.61
C ASP A 21 3.51 -10.48 -9.20
N PRO A 22 3.81 -9.97 -7.99
CA PRO A 22 5.17 -9.78 -7.49
C PRO A 22 6.05 -11.01 -7.60
N ARG A 23 5.47 -12.22 -7.50
CA ARG A 23 6.21 -13.48 -7.61
C ARG A 23 6.66 -13.77 -9.03
N VAL A 24 5.95 -13.23 -10.04
CA VAL A 24 6.41 -13.27 -11.43
C VAL A 24 7.54 -12.26 -11.63
N LEU A 25 7.40 -11.05 -11.09
CA LEU A 25 8.44 -10.02 -11.15
C LEU A 25 9.74 -10.47 -10.46
N ALA A 26 9.65 -11.24 -9.38
CA ALA A 26 10.81 -11.82 -8.68
C ALA A 26 11.70 -12.70 -9.58
N ARG A 27 11.15 -13.19 -10.70
CA ARG A 27 11.86 -14.03 -11.67
C ARG A 27 12.19 -13.28 -12.97
N ALA A 28 11.71 -12.04 -13.09
CA ALA A 28 11.91 -11.21 -14.26
C ALA A 28 13.08 -10.24 -14.03
N ALA A 29 13.77 -9.90 -15.11
CA ALA A 29 14.75 -8.83 -15.14
C ALA A 29 14.11 -7.54 -15.71
N GLY A 30 14.54 -6.38 -15.22
CA GLY A 30 14.12 -5.08 -15.72
C GLY A 30 13.75 -4.09 -14.61
N TRP A 31 13.58 -2.83 -15.00
CA TRP A 31 13.41 -1.72 -14.06
C TRP A 31 12.20 -1.89 -13.13
N LEU A 32 11.13 -2.55 -13.60
CA LEU A 32 9.92 -2.80 -12.79
C LEU A 32 10.18 -3.75 -11.63
N SER A 33 10.96 -4.81 -11.89
CA SER A 33 11.40 -5.76 -10.86
C SER A 33 12.31 -5.03 -9.87
N THR A 34 13.31 -4.30 -10.39
CA THR A 34 14.20 -3.49 -9.55
C THR A 34 13.42 -2.54 -8.66
N ALA A 35 12.52 -1.73 -9.21
CA ALA A 35 11.74 -0.75 -8.45
C ALA A 35 10.92 -1.39 -7.32
N LEU A 36 10.29 -2.55 -7.56
CA LEU A 36 9.53 -3.25 -6.54
C LEU A 36 10.43 -3.81 -5.42
N PHE A 37 11.53 -4.48 -5.79
CA PHE A 37 12.41 -5.16 -4.84
C PHE A 37 13.44 -4.23 -4.18
N THR A 38 13.58 -2.98 -4.63
CA THR A 38 14.36 -1.95 -3.92
C THR A 38 13.49 -0.96 -3.16
N ALA A 39 12.16 -1.05 -3.26
CA ALA A 39 11.26 -0.19 -2.51
C ALA A 39 11.37 -0.49 -1.00
N PRO A 40 11.59 0.54 -0.15
CA PRO A 40 11.75 0.33 1.29
C PRO A 40 10.46 -0.16 1.96
N ALA A 41 9.30 0.26 1.44
CA ALA A 41 7.99 -0.10 1.99
C ALA A 41 6.94 -0.28 0.88
N PRO A 42 6.95 -1.43 0.17
CA PRO A 42 5.94 -1.71 -0.84
C PRO A 42 4.55 -1.84 -0.21
N VAL A 43 3.55 -1.25 -0.86
CA VAL A 43 2.15 -1.32 -0.43
C VAL A 43 1.47 -2.49 -1.14
N LEU A 44 0.99 -3.47 -0.37
CA LEU A 44 0.35 -4.68 -0.87
C LEU A 44 -1.15 -4.61 -0.64
N VAL A 45 -1.95 -4.65 -1.71
CA VAL A 45 -3.41 -4.62 -1.62
C VAL A 45 -3.95 -6.04 -1.73
N ALA A 46 -4.74 -6.47 -0.73
CA ALA A 46 -5.35 -7.78 -0.70
C ALA A 46 -6.84 -7.70 -0.34
N THR A 47 -7.58 -8.75 -0.67
CA THR A 47 -8.96 -8.94 -0.17
C THR A 47 -8.92 -9.92 1.00
N ALA A 48 -9.75 -9.70 2.03
CA ALA A 48 -9.85 -10.55 3.21
C ALA A 48 -10.57 -11.89 2.91
N THR A 49 -10.00 -12.69 2.02
CA THR A 49 -10.47 -14.03 1.62
C THR A 49 -9.35 -15.03 1.79
N VAL A 50 -9.68 -16.33 1.85
CA VAL A 50 -8.67 -17.41 1.92
C VAL A 50 -7.64 -17.32 0.79
N PRO A 51 -8.04 -17.18 -0.50
CA PRO A 51 -7.07 -16.99 -1.58
C PRO A 51 -6.27 -15.70 -1.43
N GLY A 52 -6.90 -14.59 -1.01
CA GLY A 52 -6.23 -13.31 -0.84
C GLY A 52 -5.14 -13.33 0.24
N VAL A 53 -5.43 -13.91 1.41
CA VAL A 53 -4.46 -14.04 2.50
C VAL A 53 -3.33 -15.02 2.14
N ARG A 54 -3.63 -16.14 1.49
CA ARG A 54 -2.60 -17.07 1.00
C ARG A 54 -1.68 -16.41 -0.03
N HIS A 55 -2.27 -15.63 -0.94
CA HIS A 55 -1.51 -14.91 -1.94
C HIS A 55 -0.62 -13.84 -1.29
N LEU A 56 -1.16 -13.05 -0.36
CA LEU A 56 -0.38 -12.07 0.41
C LEU A 56 0.80 -12.73 1.11
N GLU A 57 0.58 -13.83 1.84
CA GLU A 57 1.64 -14.54 2.53
C GLU A 57 2.74 -14.99 1.55
N ALA A 58 2.37 -15.53 0.39
CA ALA A 58 3.33 -15.95 -0.63
C ALA A 58 4.09 -14.78 -1.26
N VAL A 59 3.47 -13.61 -1.42
CA VAL A 59 4.14 -12.39 -1.88
C VAL A 59 5.14 -11.89 -0.84
N LEU A 60 4.77 -11.91 0.45
CA LEU A 60 5.67 -11.51 1.53
C LEU A 60 6.94 -12.36 1.61
N HIS A 61 6.90 -13.61 1.14
CA HIS A 61 8.07 -14.49 1.10
C HIS A 61 9.03 -14.21 -0.06
N VAL A 62 8.62 -13.46 -1.09
CA VAL A 62 9.51 -13.10 -2.20
C VAL A 62 10.08 -11.70 -2.06
N LEU A 63 9.55 -10.88 -1.15
CA LEU A 63 10.12 -9.57 -0.85
C LEU A 63 11.46 -9.71 -0.10
N PRO A 64 12.38 -8.74 -0.22
CA PRO A 64 13.63 -8.72 0.53
C PRO A 64 13.34 -8.67 2.03
N GLU A 65 14.25 -9.19 2.85
CA GLU A 65 14.05 -9.21 4.30
C GLU A 65 14.08 -7.81 4.92
N GLU A 66 14.81 -6.88 4.29
CA GLU A 66 14.93 -5.49 4.70
C GLU A 66 13.70 -4.66 4.33
N ALA A 67 12.85 -5.16 3.43
CA ALA A 67 11.63 -4.47 3.06
C ALA A 67 10.65 -4.43 4.25
N THR A 68 10.01 -3.29 4.42
CA THR A 68 8.98 -3.08 5.43
C THR A 68 7.62 -2.91 4.76
N PRO A 69 6.97 -3.98 4.27
CA PRO A 69 5.73 -3.83 3.52
C PRO A 69 4.59 -3.27 4.39
N VAL A 70 3.67 -2.56 3.75
CA VAL A 70 2.36 -2.20 4.33
C VAL A 70 1.32 -3.03 3.59
N ALA A 71 0.55 -3.84 4.32
CA ALA A 71 -0.51 -4.64 3.72
C ALA A 71 -1.87 -4.01 4.02
N ILE A 72 -2.63 -3.77 2.95
CA ILE A 72 -3.94 -3.15 2.98
C ILE A 72 -4.98 -4.18 2.61
N PHE A 73 -5.94 -4.42 3.49
CA PHE A 73 -7.10 -5.22 3.18
C PHE A 73 -8.26 -4.35 2.71
N ARG A 74 -8.78 -4.65 1.52
CA ARG A 74 -10.09 -4.16 1.10
C ARG A 74 -11.16 -4.82 1.97
N VAL A 75 -11.83 -3.98 2.75
CA VAL A 75 -12.79 -4.44 3.74
C VAL A 75 -14.20 -4.44 3.17
N GLY A 76 -14.83 -5.63 3.15
CA GLY A 76 -16.28 -5.74 3.33
C GLY A 76 -16.68 -5.76 4.82
N HIS A 77 -15.84 -6.34 5.69
CA HIS A 77 -16.00 -6.39 7.16
C HIS A 77 -14.67 -6.25 7.93
N ARG A 78 -14.69 -5.58 9.10
CA ARG A 78 -13.50 -5.33 9.95
C ARG A 78 -12.69 -6.61 10.24
N GLN A 79 -11.37 -6.54 10.44
CA GLN A 79 -10.49 -7.70 10.75
C GLN A 79 -11.00 -8.57 11.90
N ARG A 80 -11.51 -7.96 12.98
CA ARG A 80 -12.13 -8.69 14.12
C ARG A 80 -13.39 -9.49 13.72
N ARG A 81 -13.88 -9.31 12.50
CA ARG A 81 -15.04 -9.99 11.90
C ARG A 81 -14.66 -10.84 10.70
N TRP A 82 -13.37 -11.09 10.47
CA TRP A 82 -12.99 -12.06 9.45
C TRP A 82 -13.53 -13.44 9.81
N PRO A 83 -14.00 -14.21 8.82
CA PRO A 83 -14.34 -15.60 9.06
C PRO A 83 -13.15 -16.35 9.67
N THR A 84 -13.39 -17.26 10.61
CA THR A 84 -12.35 -18.09 11.25
C THR A 84 -11.45 -18.77 10.23
N THR A 85 -12.02 -19.18 9.10
CA THR A 85 -11.28 -19.78 7.98
C THR A 85 -10.22 -18.84 7.40
N VAL A 86 -10.48 -17.53 7.33
CA VAL A 86 -9.50 -16.53 6.87
C VAL A 86 -8.41 -16.33 7.91
N HIS A 87 -8.78 -16.23 9.20
CA HIS A 87 -7.80 -16.15 10.29
C HIS A 87 -6.83 -17.33 10.28
N GLN A 88 -7.32 -18.56 10.10
CA GLN A 88 -6.50 -19.77 10.05
C GLN A 88 -5.50 -19.79 8.89
N GLN A 89 -5.70 -19.00 7.84
CA GLN A 89 -4.74 -18.91 6.72
C GLN A 89 -3.68 -17.83 6.91
N THR A 90 -3.74 -17.07 8.01
CA THR A 90 -2.77 -16.01 8.28
C THR A 90 -1.44 -16.65 8.66
N GLY A 91 -0.46 -16.58 7.77
CA GLY A 91 0.88 -17.13 7.99
C GLY A 91 1.75 -16.25 8.90
N PRO A 92 2.98 -16.69 9.21
CA PRO A 92 3.90 -15.94 10.08
C PRO A 92 4.23 -14.54 9.57
N ARG A 93 4.43 -14.34 8.25
CA ARG A 93 4.81 -13.02 7.69
C ARG A 93 3.64 -12.05 7.78
N THR A 94 2.42 -12.50 7.47
CA THR A 94 1.22 -11.66 7.62
C THR A 94 0.93 -11.33 9.09
N ARG A 95 1.18 -12.27 10.02
CA ARG A 95 1.08 -12.01 11.47
C ARG A 95 2.10 -10.97 11.93
N ALA A 96 3.34 -11.07 11.49
CA ALA A 96 4.37 -10.09 11.81
C ALA A 96 3.97 -8.66 11.36
N LEU A 97 3.33 -8.51 10.19
CA LEU A 97 2.79 -7.22 9.77
C LEU A 97 1.66 -6.72 10.66
N HIS A 98 0.76 -7.61 11.09
CA HIS A 98 -0.29 -7.25 12.03
C HIS A 98 0.28 -6.77 13.36
N ASP A 99 1.24 -7.51 13.91
CA ASP A 99 1.86 -7.20 15.21
C ASP A 99 2.70 -5.91 15.15
N ALA A 100 3.27 -5.61 13.97
CA ALA A 100 3.97 -4.35 13.70
C ALA A 100 3.03 -3.17 13.38
N GLY A 101 1.71 -3.35 13.39
CA GLY A 101 0.75 -2.29 13.05
C GLY A 101 0.74 -1.90 11.56
N ARG A 102 1.29 -2.74 10.68
CA ARG A 102 1.40 -2.50 9.22
C ARG A 102 0.35 -3.26 8.41
N LEU A 103 -0.68 -3.79 9.08
CA LEU A 103 -1.81 -4.49 8.47
C LEU A 103 -3.09 -3.64 8.55
N LEU A 104 -3.30 -2.80 7.55
CA LEU A 104 -4.38 -1.82 7.55
C LEU A 104 -5.67 -2.33 6.92
N GLN A 105 -6.77 -1.67 7.27
CA GLN A 105 -8.07 -1.83 6.63
C GLN A 105 -8.37 -0.59 5.82
N PHE A 106 -8.66 -0.76 4.52
CA PHE A 106 -9.08 0.37 3.70
C PHE A 106 -10.60 0.44 3.61
N PRO A 107 -11.20 1.64 3.77
CA PRO A 107 -12.64 1.82 3.59
C PRO A 107 -13.04 1.49 2.15
N THR A 108 -14.15 0.78 1.99
CA THR A 108 -14.80 0.61 0.69
C THR A 108 -15.79 1.75 0.48
N GLU A 109 -15.65 2.51 -0.61
CA GLU A 109 -16.59 3.53 -1.03
C GLU A 109 -17.37 3.05 -2.27
N PRO A 110 -18.65 2.68 -2.13
CA PRO A 110 -19.46 2.16 -3.24
C PRO A 110 -19.55 3.14 -4.42
N GLN A 111 -19.61 4.44 -4.14
CA GLN A 111 -19.66 5.47 -5.17
C GLN A 111 -18.39 5.46 -6.02
N LEU A 112 -17.21 5.40 -5.40
CA LEU A 112 -15.93 5.31 -6.14
C LEU A 112 -15.83 4.04 -6.98
N ALA A 113 -16.45 2.94 -6.55
CA ALA A 113 -16.49 1.70 -7.36
C ALA A 113 -17.32 1.86 -8.64
N VAL A 114 -18.30 2.77 -8.65
CA VAL A 114 -19.17 3.05 -9.81
C VAL A 114 -18.61 4.19 -10.66
N THR A 115 -18.21 5.30 -10.03
CA THR A 115 -17.80 6.52 -10.74
C THR A 115 -16.32 6.55 -11.08
N GLY A 116 -15.53 5.64 -10.49
CA GLY A 116 -14.08 5.75 -10.48
C GLY A 116 -13.58 6.98 -9.69
N LEU A 117 -12.27 7.17 -9.71
CA LEU A 117 -11.66 8.43 -9.27
C LEU A 117 -12.02 9.54 -10.26
N ASN A 118 -12.50 10.67 -9.75
CA ASN A 118 -12.83 11.86 -10.52
C ASN A 118 -12.28 13.11 -9.81
N THR A 119 -12.56 14.29 -10.36
CA THR A 119 -12.06 15.57 -9.82
C THR A 119 -12.84 16.07 -8.59
N GLY A 120 -13.90 15.36 -8.18
CA GLY A 120 -14.63 15.64 -6.96
C GLY A 120 -13.82 15.32 -5.70
N PRO A 121 -14.19 15.89 -4.54
CA PRO A 121 -13.49 15.63 -3.30
C PRO A 121 -13.65 14.17 -2.87
N LEU A 122 -12.55 13.56 -2.41
CA LEU A 122 -12.60 12.26 -1.74
C LEU A 122 -13.24 12.40 -0.35
N SER A 123 -13.88 11.32 0.12
CA SER A 123 -14.46 11.29 1.46
C SER A 123 -13.35 11.44 2.51
N ARG A 124 -13.67 12.10 3.64
CA ARG A 124 -12.72 12.26 4.75
C ARG A 124 -12.17 10.92 5.23
N THR A 125 -12.98 9.86 5.16
CA THR A 125 -12.59 8.49 5.55
C THR A 125 -11.51 7.93 4.64
N VAL A 126 -11.65 8.08 3.31
CA VAL A 126 -10.63 7.64 2.35
C VAL A 126 -9.34 8.45 2.52
N VAL A 127 -9.44 9.76 2.70
CA VAL A 127 -8.27 10.62 2.89
C VAL A 127 -7.50 10.24 4.16
N ALA A 128 -8.20 9.99 5.27
CA ALA A 128 -7.56 9.59 6.53
C ALA A 128 -6.86 8.22 6.40
N ALA A 129 -7.50 7.24 5.75
CA ALA A 129 -6.90 5.92 5.52
C ALA A 129 -5.69 6.00 4.57
N ALA A 130 -5.75 6.84 3.54
CA ALA A 130 -4.63 7.05 2.62
C ALA A 130 -3.45 7.74 3.31
N ALA A 131 -3.71 8.70 4.22
CA ALA A 131 -2.68 9.32 5.04
C ALA A 131 -1.97 8.28 5.92
N GLU A 132 -2.71 7.41 6.60
CA GLU A 132 -2.12 6.32 7.42
C GLU A 132 -1.22 5.38 6.60
N VAL A 133 -1.62 5.06 5.36
CA VAL A 133 -0.78 4.28 4.44
C VAL A 133 0.49 5.03 4.07
N LEU A 134 0.37 6.33 3.75
CA LEU A 134 1.51 7.15 3.36
C LEU A 134 2.53 7.30 4.49
N ASP A 135 2.07 7.50 5.72
CA ASP A 135 2.93 7.64 6.90
C ASP A 135 3.77 6.38 7.14
N LEU A 136 3.20 5.20 6.90
CA LEU A 136 3.89 3.92 7.06
C LEU A 136 4.80 3.57 5.87
N ALA A 137 4.38 3.95 4.65
CA ALA A 137 5.12 3.65 3.42
C ALA A 137 6.23 4.66 3.10
N HIS A 138 6.11 5.88 3.62
CA HIS A 138 7.04 6.97 3.37
C HIS A 138 7.11 7.90 4.59
N PRO A 139 7.72 7.46 5.72
CA PRO A 139 7.74 8.22 6.96
C PRO A 139 8.37 9.62 6.83
N ASP A 140 9.27 9.81 5.85
CA ASP A 140 9.90 11.10 5.57
C ASP A 140 9.02 12.05 4.72
N ALA A 141 7.80 11.64 4.33
CA ALA A 141 6.89 12.46 3.53
C ALA A 141 6.33 13.66 4.33
N HIS A 142 6.41 13.64 5.66
CA HIS A 142 5.88 14.69 6.53
C HIS A 142 6.72 15.98 6.60
N HIS A 143 7.80 16.08 5.81
CA HIS A 143 8.69 17.24 5.84
C HIS A 143 8.46 18.27 4.71
N THR A 144 7.21 18.69 4.45
CA THR A 144 6.98 20.01 3.82
C THR A 144 5.57 20.58 4.09
N THR A 145 5.27 20.91 5.35
CA THR A 145 4.35 22.02 5.59
C THR A 145 5.20 23.21 6.04
N THR A 146 5.56 24.07 5.09
CA THR A 146 6.09 25.40 5.39
C THR A 146 5.10 26.09 6.35
N PRO A 147 5.51 26.55 7.54
CA PRO A 147 4.61 27.36 8.35
C PRO A 147 4.36 28.66 7.57
N THR A 148 3.10 28.88 7.18
CA THR A 148 2.63 30.16 6.66
C THR A 148 2.88 31.21 7.74
N THR A 149 3.90 32.03 7.55
CA THR A 149 4.14 33.25 8.32
C THR A 149 2.89 34.11 8.27
N LYS A 150 2.15 34.12 9.38
CA LYS A 150 1.13 35.12 9.67
C LYS A 150 1.48 35.76 10.99
N GLU A 151 2.46 36.66 10.97
CA GLU A 151 2.54 37.81 11.89
C GLU A 151 3.71 38.73 11.49
N MET A 152 3.39 39.84 10.82
CA MET A 152 4.14 41.08 10.98
C MET A 152 3.15 42.22 10.71
N ASN A 153 2.36 42.53 11.74
CA ASN A 153 1.69 43.82 11.87
C ASN A 153 2.29 44.47 13.13
N ARG A 154 3.24 45.38 12.93
CA ARG A 154 3.48 46.54 13.78
C ARG A 154 3.93 47.69 12.92
#